data_AF-A0A2T2VFA8-F1
#
_entry.id   AF-A0A2T2VFA8-F1
#
_cell.length_a   1.000
_cell.length_b   1.000
_cell.length_c   1.000
_cell.angle_alpha   90.00
_cell.angle_beta   90.00
_cell.angle_gamma   90.00
#
_symmetry.space_group_name_H-M   'P 1'
#
loop_
_entity.id
_entity.type
_entity.pdbx_description
1 polymer ?
#
loop_
_entity_poly.entity_id
_entity_poly.type
_entity_poly.pdbx_seq_one_letter_code
_entity_poly.pdbx_strand_id
1 'polypeptide(L)'
;MGQGALNAQGTKDKPIILIAKVPTKGYWRGISVNSPSTENKLNDVMFKYGGSAKHWCDGQSVVWVSDKNNGNLTMKNCEVHHCPDWGLTVNQSSGATITPSKEADLESQNNFHDHGMASGPNCSDCDINLK
;
A
#
# COMPACT_ATOMS: atom_id res chain seq x y z
N MET A 1 -4.62 8.48 20.09
CA MET A 1 -4.63 8.53 18.61
C MET A 1 -3.30 9.08 18.14
N GLY A 2 -2.66 8.46 17.15
CA GLY A 2 -1.41 8.98 16.58
C GLY A 2 -1.68 10.27 15.81
N GLN A 3 -0.88 11.31 16.02
CA GLN A 3 -0.97 12.58 15.27
C GLN A 3 0.01 12.65 14.09
N GLY A 4 0.81 11.60 13.90
CA GLY A 4 1.80 11.54 12.82
C GLY A 4 1.12 11.48 11.44
N ALA A 5 1.80 12.05 10.46
CA ALA A 5 1.43 11.96 9.06
C ALA A 5 2.63 11.51 8.22
N LEU A 6 2.38 10.66 7.24
CA LEU A 6 3.36 10.32 6.21
C LEU A 6 3.03 11.11 4.94
N ASN A 7 3.78 12.18 4.70
CA ASN A 7 3.63 13.01 3.51
C ASN A 7 4.86 12.86 2.60
N ALA A 8 4.73 12.07 1.54
CA ALA A 8 5.76 11.82 0.55
C ALA A 8 5.26 12.30 -0.83
N GLN A 9 5.77 13.45 -1.27
CA GLN A 9 5.42 14.09 -2.55
C GLN A 9 6.65 14.10 -3.45
N GLY A 10 6.82 13.05 -4.24
CA GLY A 10 7.78 13.01 -5.33
C GLY A 10 7.27 13.79 -6.55
N THR A 11 7.95 13.60 -7.66
CA THR A 11 7.49 14.02 -9.00
C THR A 11 7.78 12.91 -9.99
N LYS A 12 7.12 12.92 -11.14
CA LYS A 12 7.37 11.96 -12.24
C LYS A 12 8.86 11.82 -12.58
N ASP A 13 9.60 12.92 -12.61
CA ASP A 13 11.04 12.92 -12.95
C ASP A 13 11.94 12.58 -11.77
N LYS A 14 11.45 12.75 -10.54
CA LYS A 14 12.18 12.52 -9.29
C LYS A 14 11.26 11.85 -8.25
N PRO A 15 10.96 10.56 -8.43
CA PRO A 15 10.10 9.82 -7.53
C PRO A 15 10.82 9.54 -6.20
N ILE A 16 10.05 9.36 -5.14
CA ILE A 16 10.57 8.86 -3.86
C ILE A 16 10.55 7.33 -3.91
N ILE A 17 11.69 6.68 -3.63
CA ILE A 17 11.82 5.22 -3.75
C ILE A 17 12.04 4.58 -2.39
N LEU A 18 11.13 3.69 -1.99
CA LEU A 18 11.27 2.79 -0.85
C LEU A 18 11.60 1.39 -1.37
N ILE A 19 12.83 0.94 -1.14
CA ILE A 19 13.40 -0.27 -1.73
C ILE A 19 14.17 -1.11 -0.71
N ALA A 20 14.16 -2.42 -0.91
CA ALA A 20 14.99 -3.36 -0.17
C ALA A 20 16.49 -3.19 -0.47
N LYS A 21 17.34 -3.50 0.51
CA LYS A 21 18.80 -3.57 0.29
C LYS A 21 19.18 -4.71 -0.66
N VAL A 22 18.44 -5.81 -0.63
CA VAL A 22 18.60 -6.97 -1.51
C VAL A 22 17.27 -7.19 -2.25
N PRO A 23 17.25 -7.37 -3.58
CA PRO A 23 16.03 -7.42 -4.39
C PRO A 23 15.28 -8.76 -4.25
N THR A 24 14.83 -9.05 -3.04
CA THR A 24 14.09 -10.25 -2.68
C THR A 24 12.67 -9.87 -2.31
N LYS A 25 11.65 -10.45 -2.94
CA LYS A 25 10.24 -10.19 -2.57
C LYS A 25 10.04 -10.44 -1.08
N GLY A 26 9.40 -9.51 -0.37
CA GLY A 26 9.21 -9.64 1.08
C GLY A 26 10.50 -9.46 1.90
N TYR A 27 11.46 -8.67 1.43
CA TYR A 27 12.69 -8.39 2.21
C TYR A 27 12.41 -7.49 3.42
N TRP A 28 11.49 -6.54 3.27
CA TRP A 28 11.09 -5.62 4.32
C TRP A 28 9.57 -5.63 4.48
N ARG A 29 9.07 -5.16 5.62
CA ARG A 29 7.67 -5.33 5.97
C ARG A 29 6.71 -4.51 5.09
N GLY A 30 7.09 -3.28 4.75
CA GLY A 30 6.16 -2.30 4.21
C GLY A 30 5.94 -1.14 5.16
N ILE A 31 4.99 -0.28 4.82
CA ILE A 31 4.54 0.85 5.64
C ILE A 31 3.14 0.60 6.20
N SER A 32 2.86 1.21 7.34
CA SER A 32 1.54 1.20 7.97
C SER A 32 1.08 2.63 8.17
N VAL A 33 -0.08 2.96 7.62
CA VAL A 33 -0.78 4.22 7.88
C VAL A 33 -1.80 3.97 8.97
N ASN A 34 -1.48 4.40 10.19
CA ASN A 34 -2.27 4.17 11.40
C ASN A 34 -2.66 5.50 12.08
N SER A 35 -3.09 6.46 11.27
CA SER A 35 -3.44 7.82 11.67
C SER A 35 -4.57 8.34 10.78
N PRO A 36 -5.59 9.03 11.33
CA PRO A 36 -6.68 9.60 10.56
C PRO A 36 -6.32 10.90 9.84
N SER A 37 -5.04 11.31 9.88
CA SER A 37 -4.58 12.56 9.28
C SER A 37 -4.81 12.59 7.77
N THR A 38 -5.43 13.65 7.27
CA THR A 38 -5.56 13.92 5.83
C THR A 38 -4.23 14.28 5.17
N GLU A 39 -3.18 14.50 5.96
CA GLU A 39 -1.81 14.76 5.46
C GLU A 39 -1.02 13.48 5.19
N ASN A 40 -1.62 12.31 5.39
CA ASN A 40 -1.10 11.06 4.85
C ASN A 40 -1.29 11.05 3.33
N LYS A 41 -0.24 11.46 2.61
CA LYS A 41 -0.29 11.63 1.16
C LYS A 41 0.94 10.99 0.54
N LEU A 42 0.72 10.13 -0.43
CA LEU A 42 1.74 9.51 -1.26
C LEU A 42 1.47 9.94 -2.71
N ASN A 43 2.42 10.67 -3.29
CA ASN A 43 2.38 11.06 -4.69
C ASN A 43 3.75 10.81 -5.33
N ASP A 44 3.78 10.15 -6.49
CA ASP A 44 5.03 9.80 -7.19
C ASP A 44 6.02 9.02 -6.28
N VAL A 45 5.51 7.97 -5.63
CA VAL A 45 6.25 7.10 -4.71
C VAL A 45 6.32 5.68 -5.28
N MET A 46 7.51 5.07 -5.24
CA MET A 46 7.74 3.69 -5.66
C MET A 46 8.05 2.80 -4.45
N PHE A 47 7.36 1.67 -4.36
CA PHE A 47 7.57 0.64 -3.34
C PHE A 47 8.05 -0.65 -3.99
N LYS A 48 9.21 -1.16 -3.55
CA LYS A 48 9.83 -2.35 -4.15
C LYS A 48 10.21 -3.38 -3.12
N TYR A 49 9.93 -4.66 -3.39
CA TYR A 49 10.43 -5.80 -2.61
C TYR A 49 9.96 -5.82 -1.13
N GLY A 50 8.81 -5.20 -0.84
CA GLY A 50 8.20 -5.16 0.50
C GLY A 50 7.27 -6.35 0.76
N GLY A 51 6.54 -6.30 1.89
CA GLY A 51 5.43 -7.22 2.18
C GLY A 51 5.85 -8.51 2.89
N SER A 52 6.90 -8.48 3.72
CA SER A 52 7.47 -9.68 4.36
C SER A 52 6.58 -10.40 5.39
N ALA A 53 5.53 -9.73 5.89
CA ALA A 53 4.71 -10.24 6.98
C ALA A 53 3.31 -9.62 6.99
N LYS A 54 2.38 -10.32 7.65
CA LYS A 54 1.00 -9.86 7.84
C LYS A 54 0.95 -8.61 8.71
N HIS A 55 0.02 -7.72 8.40
CA HIS A 55 -0.36 -6.62 9.29
C HIS A 55 -1.55 -7.09 10.14
N TRP A 56 -1.27 -7.59 11.35
CA TRP A 56 -2.25 -8.19 12.26
C TRP A 56 -3.03 -9.36 11.62
N CYS A 57 -4.33 -9.18 11.37
CA CYS A 57 -5.23 -10.20 10.84
C CYS A 57 -5.37 -10.09 9.31
N ASP A 58 -4.82 -9.04 8.70
CA ASP A 58 -4.89 -8.80 7.27
C ASP A 58 -3.84 -9.59 6.50
N GLY A 59 -4.05 -9.71 5.18
CA GLY A 59 -3.06 -10.28 4.27
C GLY A 59 -1.72 -9.56 4.35
N GLN A 60 -0.67 -10.15 3.79
CA GLN A 60 0.62 -9.46 3.73
C GLN A 60 0.50 -8.36 2.68
N SER A 61 0.89 -7.13 3.02
CA SER A 61 0.92 -6.04 2.04
C SER A 61 2.06 -5.06 2.28
N VAL A 62 2.48 -4.37 1.22
CA VAL A 62 3.54 -3.36 1.34
C VAL A 62 2.98 -2.05 1.86
N VAL A 63 1.79 -1.67 1.42
CA VAL A 63 1.06 -0.55 1.97
C VAL A 63 -0.15 -1.09 2.71
N TRP A 64 -0.26 -0.79 4.00
CA TRP A 64 -1.43 -1.15 4.81
C TRP A 64 -2.00 0.08 5.49
N VAL A 65 -3.29 0.32 5.28
CA VAL A 65 -4.03 1.39 5.95
C VAL A 65 -4.87 0.78 7.06
N SER A 66 -4.51 1.10 8.30
CA SER A 66 -5.07 0.48 9.50
C SER A 66 -6.46 1.02 9.81
N ASP A 67 -7.40 0.12 10.07
CA ASP A 67 -8.72 0.42 10.63
C ASP A 67 -8.69 0.79 12.12
N LYS A 68 -7.73 0.24 12.89
CA LYS A 68 -7.63 0.42 14.35
C LYS A 68 -7.67 1.87 14.82
N ASN A 69 -7.12 2.81 14.04
CA ASN A 69 -7.18 4.25 14.35
C ASN A 69 -7.74 5.07 13.18
N ASN A 70 -8.65 4.47 12.39
CA ASN A 70 -9.27 5.11 11.23
C ASN A 70 -8.23 5.70 10.27
N GLY A 71 -7.23 4.90 9.91
CA GLY A 71 -6.16 5.28 9.00
C GLY A 71 -6.74 5.91 7.73
N ASN A 72 -6.23 7.08 7.36
CA ASN A 72 -6.61 7.77 6.13
C ASN A 72 -5.37 7.89 5.25
N LEU A 73 -5.50 7.60 3.96
CA LEU A 73 -4.43 7.77 2.98
C LEU A 73 -4.96 8.37 1.67
N THR A 74 -4.22 9.28 1.06
CA THR A 74 -4.36 9.62 -0.36
C THR A 74 -3.15 9.07 -1.12
N MET A 75 -3.39 8.29 -2.18
CA MET A 75 -2.34 7.63 -2.96
C MET A 75 -2.58 7.83 -4.46
N LYS A 76 -1.65 8.52 -5.12
CA LYS A 76 -1.71 8.83 -6.56
C LYS A 76 -0.32 8.73 -7.19
N ASN A 77 -0.27 8.42 -8.49
CA ASN A 77 0.96 8.31 -9.28
C ASN A 77 2.03 7.40 -8.64
N CYS A 78 1.63 6.44 -7.83
CA CYS A 78 2.55 5.55 -7.14
C CYS A 78 2.74 4.25 -7.91
N GLU A 79 3.88 3.60 -7.67
CA GLU A 79 4.18 2.26 -8.18
C GLU A 79 4.39 1.32 -6.99
N VAL A 80 3.73 0.17 -6.97
CA VAL A 80 3.96 -0.87 -5.96
C VAL A 80 4.20 -2.17 -6.69
N HIS A 81 5.37 -2.78 -6.46
CA HIS A 81 5.73 -3.98 -7.19
C HIS A 81 6.73 -4.89 -6.46
N HIS A 82 6.80 -6.14 -6.94
CA HIS A 82 7.65 -7.21 -6.40
C HIS A 82 7.37 -7.55 -4.93
N CYS A 83 6.09 -7.68 -4.60
CA CYS A 83 5.61 -8.06 -3.27
C CYS A 83 5.20 -9.54 -3.29
N PRO A 84 5.28 -10.29 -2.17
CA PRO A 84 4.94 -11.72 -2.14
C PRO A 84 3.43 -11.99 -2.06
N ASP A 85 2.63 -10.94 -1.85
CA ASP A 85 1.17 -10.96 -1.65
C ASP A 85 0.69 -9.56 -2.12
N TRP A 86 -0.32 -8.96 -1.48
CA TRP A 86 -0.91 -7.66 -1.85
C TRP A 86 0.05 -6.47 -1.95
N GLY A 87 -0.19 -5.56 -2.90
CA GLY A 87 0.47 -4.26 -2.95
C GLY A 87 -0.09 -3.30 -1.90
N LEU A 88 -1.41 -3.14 -1.88
CA LEU A 88 -2.16 -2.28 -0.97
C LEU A 88 -3.28 -3.05 -0.27
N THR A 89 -3.43 -2.87 1.04
CA THR A 89 -4.58 -3.38 1.80
C THR A 89 -5.22 -2.28 2.63
N VAL A 90 -6.55 -2.16 2.53
CA VAL A 90 -7.36 -1.17 3.26
C VAL A 90 -8.64 -1.84 3.76
N ASN A 91 -8.89 -1.80 5.06
CA ASN A 91 -10.14 -2.32 5.64
C ASN A 91 -11.18 -1.19 5.77
N GLN A 92 -11.86 -0.88 4.66
CA GLN A 92 -12.82 0.22 4.57
C GLN A 92 -14.09 -0.04 5.38
N SER A 93 -14.53 -1.30 5.46
CA SER A 93 -15.68 -1.70 6.29
C SER A 93 -15.49 -1.48 7.79
N SER A 94 -14.24 -1.30 8.25
CA SER A 94 -13.88 -1.07 9.66
C SER A 94 -13.33 0.33 9.95
N GLY A 95 -13.44 1.27 9.00
CA GLY A 95 -13.13 2.70 9.21
C GLY A 95 -11.82 3.21 8.62
N ALA A 96 -10.99 2.35 8.01
CA ALA A 96 -9.85 2.82 7.21
C ALA A 96 -10.36 3.49 5.92
N THR A 97 -9.65 4.48 5.42
CA THR A 97 -10.04 5.21 4.21
C THR A 97 -8.85 5.42 3.29
N ILE A 98 -9.12 5.33 1.99
CA ILE A 98 -8.15 5.55 0.92
C ILE A 98 -8.79 6.45 -0.14
N THR A 99 -8.00 7.35 -0.71
CA THR A 99 -8.41 8.21 -1.83
C THR A 99 -7.47 8.01 -3.02
N PRO A 100 -7.98 7.64 -4.21
CA PRO A 100 -9.38 7.29 -4.51
C PRO A 100 -9.84 6.02 -3.77
N SER A 101 -11.16 5.87 -3.56
CA SER A 101 -11.71 4.84 -2.67
C SER A 101 -12.16 3.55 -3.38
N LYS A 102 -12.04 3.50 -4.71
CA LYS A 102 -12.39 2.33 -5.53
C LYS A 102 -11.15 1.75 -6.18
N GLU A 103 -11.12 0.44 -6.33
CA GLU A 103 -10.01 -0.30 -6.94
C GLU A 103 -9.68 0.19 -8.35
N ALA A 104 -10.66 0.23 -9.26
CA ALA A 104 -10.45 0.74 -10.62
C ALA A 104 -9.92 2.19 -10.68
N ASP A 105 -10.30 3.03 -9.71
CA ASP A 105 -9.79 4.41 -9.64
C ASP A 105 -8.34 4.43 -9.10
N LEU A 106 -8.01 3.53 -8.16
CA LEU A 106 -6.65 3.35 -7.65
C LEU A 106 -5.72 2.83 -8.75
N GLU A 107 -6.15 1.85 -9.54
CA GLU A 107 -5.41 1.28 -10.66
C GLU A 107 -5.28 2.24 -11.85
N SER A 108 -6.27 3.11 -12.08
CA SER A 108 -6.15 4.15 -13.12
C SER A 108 -5.19 5.28 -12.74
N GLN A 109 -4.91 5.46 -11.44
CA GLN A 109 -4.04 6.52 -10.91
C GLN A 109 -2.68 6.03 -10.42
N ASN A 110 -2.49 4.71 -10.28
CA ASN A 110 -1.27 4.10 -9.74
C ASN A 110 -0.96 2.83 -10.53
N ASN A 111 0.26 2.31 -10.39
CA ASN A 111 0.70 1.11 -11.07
C ASN A 111 1.01 0.01 -10.04
N PHE A 112 0.19 -1.05 -10.00
CA PHE A 112 0.40 -2.22 -9.16
C PHE A 112 0.72 -3.41 -10.07
N HIS A 113 1.84 -4.10 -9.82
CA HIS A 113 2.25 -5.25 -10.65
C HIS A 113 3.28 -6.16 -9.97
N ASP A 114 3.52 -7.35 -10.55
CA ASP A 114 4.52 -8.32 -10.08
C ASP A 114 4.33 -8.75 -8.61
N HIS A 115 3.10 -8.77 -8.13
CA HIS A 115 2.72 -9.26 -6.82
C HIS A 115 2.65 -10.80 -6.79
N GLY A 116 2.78 -11.37 -5.59
CA GLY A 116 2.77 -12.81 -5.39
C GLY A 116 1.33 -13.30 -5.22
N MET A 117 1.12 -14.58 -5.52
CA MET A 117 -0.19 -15.22 -5.39
C MET A 117 -0.54 -15.30 -3.91
N ALA A 118 -1.47 -14.46 -3.43
CA ALA A 118 -2.16 -14.70 -2.17
C ALA A 118 -2.61 -16.16 -2.16
N SER A 119 -2.50 -16.85 -1.03
CA SER A 119 -2.77 -18.28 -0.84
C SER A 119 -4.18 -18.74 -1.27
N GLY A 120 -4.43 -18.83 -2.57
CA GLY A 120 -5.69 -19.21 -3.20
C GLY A 120 -5.56 -19.25 -4.75
N PRO A 121 -6.26 -20.17 -5.44
CA PRO A 121 -6.02 -20.47 -6.85
C PRO A 121 -6.50 -19.42 -7.87
N ASN A 122 -7.05 -18.28 -7.43
CA ASN A 122 -7.68 -17.27 -8.30
C ASN A 122 -7.29 -15.84 -7.91
N CYS A 123 -6.02 -15.47 -8.09
CA CYS A 123 -5.64 -14.07 -7.97
C CYS A 123 -4.83 -13.65 -9.20
N SER A 124 -5.52 -13.32 -10.28
CA SER A 124 -4.96 -12.54 -11.39
C SER A 124 -4.66 -11.09 -10.96
N ASP A 125 -5.29 -10.63 -9.87
CA ASP A 125 -5.38 -9.22 -9.46
C ASP A 125 -4.99 -9.03 -7.97
N CYS A 126 -3.88 -9.63 -7.52
CA CYS A 126 -3.38 -9.52 -6.13
C CYS A 126 -2.72 -8.17 -5.82
N ASP A 127 -3.25 -7.11 -6.40
CA ASP A 127 -2.69 -5.78 -6.40
C ASP A 127 -3.25 -4.96 -5.25
N ILE A 128 -4.57 -5.00 -5.06
CA ILE A 128 -5.28 -4.20 -4.05
C ILE A 128 -6.31 -5.08 -3.32
N ASN A 129 -6.32 -4.99 -1.98
CA ASN A 129 -7.30 -5.64 -1.12
C ASN A 129 -8.12 -4.57 -0.39
N LEU A 130 -9.29 -4.23 -0.93
CA LEU A 130 -10.28 -3.36 -0.28
C LEU A 130 -11.35 -4.24 0.40
N LYS A 131 -11.48 -4.15 1.72
CA LYS A 131 -12.47 -4.91 2.52
C LYS A 131 -13.55 -4.04 3.11
#